data_AF-A0A1B6HRR4-F1
#
_entry.id   AF-A0A1B6HRR4-F1
#
_cell.length_a   1.000
_cell.length_b   1.000
_cell.length_c   1.000
_cell.angle_alpha   90.00
_cell.angle_beta   90.00
_cell.angle_gamma   90.00
#
_symmetry.space_group_name_H-M   'P 1'
#
loop_
_entity.id
_entity.type
_entity.pdbx_description
1 polymer ?
#
loop_
_entity_poly.entity_id
_entity_poly.type
_entity_poly.pdbx_seq_one_letter_code
_entity_poly.pdbx_strand_id
1 'polypeptide(L)'
;MRKYISLFAAFIFLHETQGVESGVKICPDSVRVQEDFSLHDYMGTWYGQASTEKAAIKLAGRCNQDTFTYDHDKNEVHMTSQGITSPELNELAVFEITAVGTELNKKEGKLNFTINVPPFGEVIAPYWVLETDYNTYSIVYSCVNFHGLHQLRNINLYTRNQDIQDSSEMHRLFNRVEAVMAANNIHLPPLVSANQTNCTR
;
A
#
# COMPACT_ATOMS: atom_id res chain seq x y z
N MET A 1 68.50 15.74 -36.59
CA MET A 1 68.20 17.03 -35.91
C MET A 1 66.94 17.65 -36.49
N ARG A 2 65.81 17.57 -35.80
CA ARG A 2 64.81 18.64 -35.69
C ARG A 2 63.85 18.26 -34.56
N LYS A 3 63.53 19.27 -33.77
CA LYS A 3 62.91 19.25 -32.44
C LYS A 3 61.47 19.78 -32.57
N TYR A 4 60.57 19.25 -31.74
CA TYR A 4 59.38 19.92 -31.14
C TYR A 4 58.19 20.21 -32.11
N ILE A 5 56.89 20.13 -31.78
CA ILE A 5 56.10 20.11 -30.53
C ILE A 5 54.71 19.48 -30.82
N SER A 6 54.13 18.89 -29.77
CA SER A 6 52.77 18.36 -29.60
C SER A 6 51.63 19.25 -30.11
N LEU A 7 50.56 18.65 -30.66
CA LEU A 7 49.19 19.18 -30.60
C LEU A 7 48.16 18.04 -30.66
N PHE A 8 47.26 18.08 -29.69
CA PHE A 8 46.11 17.23 -29.39
C PHE A 8 45.23 16.84 -30.59
N ALA A 9 44.84 15.57 -30.65
CA ALA A 9 43.48 15.14 -31.03
C ALA A 9 43.28 13.66 -30.64
N ALA A 10 43.03 13.39 -29.36
CA ALA A 10 42.47 12.11 -28.96
C ALA A 10 40.99 12.10 -29.38
N PHE A 11 40.66 11.36 -30.43
CA PHE A 11 39.29 10.99 -30.76
C PHE A 11 38.78 10.07 -29.64
N ILE A 12 38.12 10.66 -28.65
CA ILE A 12 37.28 9.92 -27.71
C ILE A 12 36.08 9.46 -28.53
N PHE A 13 36.03 8.16 -28.85
CA PHE A 13 34.79 7.53 -29.28
C PHE A 13 33.79 7.71 -28.15
N LEU A 14 32.80 8.58 -28.37
CA LEU A 14 31.54 8.54 -27.63
C LEU A 14 30.87 7.22 -28.03
N HIS A 15 31.19 6.15 -27.32
CA HIS A 15 30.26 5.04 -27.20
C HIS A 15 29.36 5.36 -26.03
N GLU A 16 28.08 5.43 -26.35
CA GLU A 16 26.95 5.62 -25.46
C GLU A 16 27.22 4.87 -24.15
N THR A 17 27.48 5.61 -23.07
CA THR A 17 27.04 5.11 -21.78
C THR A 17 25.53 5.15 -21.86
N GLN A 18 24.91 4.05 -22.30
CA GLN A 18 23.63 3.70 -21.75
C GLN A 18 23.88 3.65 -20.25
N GLY A 19 23.54 4.75 -19.56
CA GLY A 19 23.47 4.75 -18.12
C GLY A 19 22.52 3.61 -17.81
N VAL A 20 23.07 2.48 -17.34
CA VAL A 20 22.27 1.51 -16.63
C VAL A 20 21.79 2.30 -15.42
N GLU A 21 20.57 2.79 -15.51
CA GLU A 21 19.81 3.29 -14.37
C GLU A 21 19.67 2.09 -13.45
N SER A 22 20.69 1.83 -12.65
CA SER A 22 20.72 0.76 -11.65
C SER A 22 19.89 1.20 -10.45
N GLY A 23 18.67 1.64 -10.70
CA GLY A 23 17.58 1.63 -9.75
C GLY A 23 16.67 0.49 -10.18
N VAL A 24 16.85 -0.69 -9.59
CA VAL A 24 15.85 -1.75 -9.74
C VAL A 24 14.54 -1.17 -9.20
N LYS A 25 13.62 -0.77 -10.10
CA LYS A 25 12.25 -0.45 -9.72
C LYS A 25 11.57 -1.75 -9.35
N ILE A 26 11.50 -2.03 -8.05
CA ILE A 26 11.05 -3.34 -7.55
C ILE A 26 9.50 -3.41 -7.49
N CYS A 27 8.84 -2.25 -7.38
CA CYS A 27 7.40 -2.13 -7.61
C CYS A 27 7.06 -2.14 -9.10
N PRO A 28 6.02 -2.88 -9.55
CA PRO A 28 5.63 -2.88 -10.95
C PRO A 28 5.24 -1.46 -11.39
N ASP A 29 5.80 -0.98 -12.51
CA ASP A 29 5.46 0.32 -13.08
C ASP A 29 3.98 0.40 -13.52
N SER A 30 3.37 -0.74 -13.86
CA SER A 30 1.99 -0.84 -14.34
C SER A 30 1.17 -1.80 -13.50
N VAL A 31 0.48 -1.27 -12.50
CA VAL A 31 -0.62 -1.94 -11.79
C VAL A 31 -1.91 -1.22 -12.16
N ARG A 32 -2.92 -1.98 -12.63
CA ARG A 32 -4.27 -1.48 -12.87
C ARG A 32 -4.93 -1.25 -11.53
N VAL A 33 -5.45 -0.05 -11.35
CA VAL A 33 -6.20 0.37 -10.18
C VAL A 33 -7.65 0.64 -10.57
N GLN A 34 -8.51 0.82 -9.58
CA GLN A 34 -9.89 1.24 -9.79
C GLN A 34 -9.92 2.49 -10.66
N GLU A 35 -10.57 2.38 -11.82
CA GLU A 35 -10.85 3.49 -12.72
C GLU A 35 -12.03 4.30 -12.19
N ASP A 36 -12.07 5.59 -12.55
CA ASP A 36 -13.06 6.57 -12.08
C ASP A 36 -13.25 6.56 -10.55
N PHE A 37 -12.12 6.40 -9.84
CA PHE A 37 -12.14 6.28 -8.39
C PHE A 37 -12.66 7.56 -7.73
N SER A 38 -13.76 7.41 -6.97
CA SER A 38 -14.34 8.47 -6.14
C SER A 38 -13.84 8.34 -4.70
N LEU A 39 -12.92 9.22 -4.31
CA LEU A 39 -12.43 9.28 -2.93
C LEU A 39 -13.54 9.67 -1.95
N HIS A 40 -14.51 10.48 -2.41
CA HIS A 40 -15.71 10.82 -1.65
C HIS A 40 -16.53 9.58 -1.29
N ASP A 41 -16.81 8.70 -2.25
CA ASP A 41 -17.62 7.49 -2.02
C ASP A 41 -16.85 6.42 -1.24
N TYR A 42 -15.52 6.52 -1.22
CA TYR A 42 -14.65 5.63 -0.46
C TYR A 42 -14.56 5.98 1.04
N MET A 43 -15.04 7.15 1.46
CA MET A 43 -14.95 7.63 2.85
C MET A 43 -15.59 6.69 3.87
N GLY A 44 -15.28 6.91 5.16
CA GLY A 44 -15.78 6.11 6.27
C GLY A 44 -14.87 4.95 6.62
N THR A 45 -15.41 3.98 7.37
CA THR A 45 -14.63 2.87 7.95
C THR A 45 -14.57 1.67 7.03
N TRP A 46 -13.39 1.04 7.00
CA TRP A 46 -13.06 -0.20 6.31
C TRP A 46 -12.40 -1.17 7.29
N TYR A 47 -12.95 -2.37 7.43
CA TYR A 47 -12.42 -3.40 8.34
C TYR A 47 -11.49 -4.33 7.58
N GLY A 48 -10.24 -4.46 8.04
CA GLY A 48 -9.24 -5.32 7.38
C GLY A 48 -9.53 -6.79 7.66
N GLN A 49 -10.02 -7.52 6.65
CA GLN A 49 -10.45 -8.91 6.78
C GLN A 49 -9.32 -9.91 6.54
N ALA A 50 -8.39 -9.60 5.64
CA ALA A 50 -7.27 -10.48 5.34
C ALA A 50 -6.11 -9.74 4.68
N SER A 51 -4.91 -10.32 4.76
CA SER A 51 -3.72 -9.79 4.12
C SER A 51 -2.76 -10.89 3.68
N THR A 52 -1.98 -10.63 2.63
CA THR A 52 -0.85 -11.49 2.25
C THR A 52 0.35 -11.32 3.19
N GLU A 53 0.37 -10.28 4.03
CA GLU A 53 1.45 -10.01 4.98
C GLU A 53 1.18 -10.63 6.35
N LYS A 54 1.47 -11.93 6.46
CA LYS A 54 1.24 -12.74 7.67
C LYS A 54 1.89 -12.16 8.94
N ALA A 55 3.09 -11.59 8.82
CA ALA A 55 3.81 -11.03 9.96
C ALA A 55 3.11 -9.78 10.50
N ALA A 56 2.69 -8.87 9.62
CA ALA A 56 1.96 -7.67 9.98
C ALA A 56 0.61 -8.00 10.64
N ILE A 57 -0.17 -8.94 10.09
CA ILE A 57 -1.44 -9.36 10.72
C ILE A 57 -1.22 -9.90 12.14
N LYS A 58 -0.22 -10.75 12.33
CA LYS A 58 0.07 -11.31 13.65
C LYS A 58 0.48 -10.25 14.66
N LEU A 59 1.32 -9.29 14.22
CA LEU A 59 1.80 -8.21 15.07
C LEU A 59 0.72 -7.17 15.38
N ALA A 60 -0.07 -6.78 14.38
CA ALA A 60 -1.19 -5.85 14.52
C ALA A 60 -2.29 -6.41 15.44
N GLY A 61 -2.37 -7.74 15.56
CA GLY A 61 -3.30 -8.43 16.45
C GLY A 61 -4.67 -8.61 15.82
N ARG A 62 -5.67 -7.90 16.34
CA ARG A 62 -7.08 -8.08 15.97
C ARG A 62 -7.81 -6.75 15.82
N CYS A 63 -8.97 -6.78 15.16
CA CYS A 63 -9.89 -5.65 15.03
C CYS A 63 -9.32 -4.46 14.25
N ASN A 64 -8.51 -4.75 13.23
CA ASN A 64 -7.88 -3.72 12.42
C ASN A 64 -8.93 -3.02 11.54
N GLN A 65 -8.95 -1.70 11.56
CA GLN A 65 -9.83 -0.87 10.74
C GLN A 65 -9.11 0.40 10.29
N ASP A 66 -9.46 0.87 9.10
CA ASP A 66 -9.01 2.15 8.57
C ASP A 66 -10.23 3.05 8.36
N THR A 67 -10.21 4.25 8.93
CA THR A 67 -11.28 5.23 8.77
C THR A 67 -10.79 6.43 7.98
N PHE A 68 -11.47 6.71 6.87
CA PHE A 68 -11.17 7.83 5.98
C PHE A 68 -12.10 8.99 6.27
N THR A 69 -11.52 10.16 6.58
CA THR A 69 -12.25 11.41 6.80
C THR A 69 -11.67 12.53 5.94
N TYR A 70 -12.48 13.56 5.69
CA TYR A 70 -12.08 14.72 4.91
C TYR A 70 -11.94 15.95 5.82
N ASP A 71 -10.75 16.54 5.84
CA ASP A 71 -10.49 17.82 6.49
C ASP A 71 -10.79 18.93 5.48
N HIS A 72 -11.95 19.59 5.63
CA HIS A 72 -12.37 20.67 4.74
C HIS A 72 -11.55 21.95 4.88
N ASP A 73 -10.94 22.19 6.05
CA ASP A 73 -10.17 23.40 6.31
C ASP A 73 -8.80 23.32 5.64
N LYS A 74 -8.20 22.13 5.66
CA LYS A 74 -6.89 21.85 5.02
C LYS A 74 -7.00 21.31 3.60
N ASN A 75 -8.20 20.88 3.20
CA ASN A 75 -8.45 20.24 1.91
C ASN A 75 -7.60 18.96 1.76
N GLU A 76 -7.70 18.07 2.76
CA GLU A 76 -6.88 16.86 2.91
C GLU A 76 -7.76 15.64 3.27
N VAL A 77 -7.34 14.43 2.88
CA VAL A 77 -7.90 13.19 3.43
C VAL A 77 -7.03 12.69 4.56
N HIS A 78 -7.66 12.37 5.68
CA HIS A 78 -7.03 11.66 6.78
C HIS A 78 -7.49 10.20 6.78
N MET A 79 -6.52 9.29 6.75
CA MET A 79 -6.73 7.88 7.05
C MET A 79 -6.28 7.64 8.49
N THR A 80 -7.19 7.15 9.33
CA THR A 80 -6.91 6.77 10.72
C THR A 80 -7.00 5.26 10.86
N SER A 81 -5.86 4.61 11.04
CA SER A 81 -5.76 3.15 11.26
C SER A 81 -5.82 2.82 12.74
N GLN A 82 -6.69 1.89 13.15
CA GLN A 82 -6.86 1.43 14.52
C GLN A 82 -6.88 -0.09 14.60
N GLY A 83 -6.45 -0.65 15.73
CA GLY A 83 -6.48 -2.09 16.00
C GLY A 83 -6.16 -2.39 17.46
N ILE A 84 -6.29 -3.66 17.84
CA ILE A 84 -5.96 -4.17 19.18
C ILE A 84 -4.77 -5.13 19.03
N THR A 85 -3.60 -4.70 19.49
CA THR A 85 -2.41 -5.57 19.53
C THR A 85 -2.53 -6.61 20.64
N SER A 86 -2.15 -7.88 20.38
CA SER A 86 -1.87 -9.00 21.34
C SER A 86 -1.99 -10.33 20.58
N PRO A 87 -0.99 -11.24 20.62
CA PRO A 87 -0.62 -12.08 21.79
C PRO A 87 0.88 -12.23 22.11
N GLU A 88 1.81 -11.70 21.31
CA GLU A 88 3.26 -11.89 21.52
C GLU A 88 3.87 -10.85 22.49
N LEU A 89 3.20 -9.71 22.70
CA LEU A 89 3.67 -8.60 23.54
C LEU A 89 3.02 -8.56 24.94
N ASN A 90 2.14 -9.51 25.28
CA ASN A 90 1.40 -9.58 26.56
C ASN A 90 0.66 -8.29 27.00
N GLU A 91 0.55 -7.28 26.15
CA GLU A 91 -0.13 -6.01 26.43
C GLU A 91 -1.16 -5.73 25.33
N LEU A 92 -2.38 -5.42 25.75
CA LEU A 92 -3.43 -4.90 24.86
C LEU A 92 -3.18 -3.41 24.64
N ALA A 93 -2.72 -3.02 23.46
CA ALA A 93 -2.62 -1.62 23.06
C ALA A 93 -3.54 -1.33 21.88
N VAL A 94 -4.10 -0.11 21.87
CA VAL A 94 -4.76 0.45 20.69
C VAL A 94 -3.73 1.33 19.99
N PHE A 95 -3.44 1.06 18.73
CA PHE A 95 -2.65 1.98 17.92
C PHE A 95 -3.58 2.90 17.13
N GLU A 96 -3.11 4.13 16.90
CA GLU A 96 -3.74 5.06 15.99
C GLU A 96 -2.66 5.68 15.10
N ILE A 97 -2.81 5.55 13.80
CA ILE A 97 -1.89 6.15 12.82
C ILE A 97 -2.71 7.02 11.88
N THR A 98 -2.37 8.31 11.82
CA THR A 98 -2.96 9.25 10.86
C THR A 98 -2.06 9.40 9.66
N ALA A 99 -2.66 9.26 8.48
CA ALA A 99 -1.97 9.41 7.21
C ALA A 99 -2.70 10.45 6.35
N VAL A 100 -1.94 11.35 5.69
CA VAL A 100 -2.51 12.50 4.95
C VAL A 100 -2.36 12.30 3.45
N GLY A 101 -3.46 12.44 2.70
CA GLY A 101 -3.47 12.45 1.23
C GLY A 101 -3.86 13.82 0.68
N THR A 102 -3.05 14.35 -0.26
CA THR A 102 -3.20 15.73 -0.80
C THR A 102 -3.70 15.78 -2.25
N GLU A 103 -3.79 14.65 -2.94
CA GLU A 103 -4.16 14.57 -4.36
C GLU A 103 -5.62 14.12 -4.60
N LEU A 104 -6.57 14.94 -4.16
CA LEU A 104 -8.01 14.63 -4.15
C LEU A 104 -8.66 14.46 -5.54
N ASN A 105 -8.03 14.99 -6.59
CA ASN A 105 -8.64 15.13 -7.92
C ASN A 105 -8.21 14.03 -8.89
N LYS A 106 -7.49 13.00 -8.44
CA LYS A 106 -7.13 11.86 -9.27
C LYS A 106 -8.30 10.88 -9.31
N LYS A 107 -8.78 10.59 -10.53
CA LYS A 107 -9.80 9.56 -10.80
C LYS A 107 -9.22 8.14 -10.87
N GLU A 108 -8.02 7.93 -10.33
CA GLU A 108 -7.38 6.62 -10.27
C GLU A 108 -7.21 6.23 -8.80
N GLY A 109 -7.43 4.95 -8.49
CA GLY A 109 -7.28 4.41 -7.14
C GLY A 109 -5.85 4.42 -6.58
N LYS A 110 -4.89 5.17 -7.16
CA LYS A 110 -3.53 5.31 -6.64
C LYS A 110 -3.45 6.45 -5.64
N LEU A 111 -3.66 6.12 -4.38
CA LEU A 111 -3.50 7.08 -3.28
C LEU A 111 -2.08 6.96 -2.72
N ASN A 112 -1.53 8.08 -2.26
CA ASN A 112 -0.33 8.12 -1.44
C ASN A 112 -0.68 8.82 -0.15
N PHE A 113 -0.40 8.17 0.96
CA PHE A 113 -0.56 8.77 2.27
C PHE A 113 0.79 9.04 2.90
N THR A 114 0.92 10.18 3.56
CA THR A 114 2.11 10.48 4.37
C THR A 114 1.83 10.14 5.82
N ILE A 115 2.64 9.25 6.40
CA ILE A 115 2.59 8.88 7.81
C ILE A 115 3.77 9.53 8.51
N ASN A 116 3.53 10.24 9.61
CA ASN A 116 4.59 10.70 10.49
C ASN A 116 4.95 9.59 11.50
N VAL A 117 6.18 9.09 11.46
CA VAL A 117 6.68 8.05 12.34
C VAL A 117 7.80 8.61 13.21
N PRO A 118 7.52 9.18 14.40
CA PRO A 118 8.57 9.66 15.29
C PRO A 118 9.46 8.51 15.82
N PRO A 119 10.79 8.69 15.96
CA PRO A 119 11.61 9.85 15.56
C PRO A 119 12.11 9.81 14.09
N PHE A 120 11.63 8.87 13.28
CA PHE A 120 12.09 8.58 11.93
C PHE A 120 11.57 9.56 10.85
N GLY A 121 10.57 10.38 11.16
CA GLY A 121 10.03 11.41 10.27
C GLY A 121 8.91 10.92 9.37
N GLU A 122 8.69 11.60 8.24
CA GLU A 122 7.62 11.30 7.30
C GLU A 122 7.96 10.14 6.36
N VAL A 123 7.03 9.20 6.23
CA VAL A 123 7.12 8.05 5.33
C VAL A 123 5.92 8.06 4.39
N ILE A 124 6.19 7.93 3.09
CA ILE A 124 5.13 7.76 2.08
C ILE A 124 4.69 6.30 2.09
N ALA A 125 3.39 6.08 2.31
CA ALA A 125 2.71 4.80 2.26
C ALA A 125 1.76 4.78 1.05
N PRO A 126 2.14 4.11 -0.05
CA PRO A 126 1.26 3.91 -1.20
C PRO A 126 0.05 3.05 -0.81
N TYR A 127 -1.14 3.50 -1.18
CA TYR A 127 -2.41 2.83 -0.96
C TYR A 127 -3.16 2.75 -2.28
N TRP A 128 -2.95 1.66 -3.03
CA TRP A 128 -3.51 1.51 -4.36
C TRP A 128 -4.77 0.64 -4.29
N VAL A 129 -5.93 1.26 -4.42
CA VAL A 129 -7.21 0.57 -4.55
C VAL A 129 -7.24 -0.10 -5.91
N LEU A 130 -7.05 -1.42 -5.93
CA LEU A 130 -7.09 -2.20 -7.16
C LEU A 130 -8.51 -2.38 -7.65
N GLU A 131 -9.44 -2.56 -6.72
CA GLU A 131 -10.86 -2.75 -6.99
C GLU A 131 -11.69 -2.45 -5.75
N THR A 132 -12.82 -1.79 -5.92
CA THR A 132 -13.81 -1.60 -4.85
C THR A 132 -15.20 -1.39 -5.45
N ASP A 133 -16.23 -1.84 -4.74
CA ASP A 133 -17.61 -1.45 -5.02
C ASP A 133 -18.10 -0.32 -4.11
N TYR A 134 -17.19 0.29 -3.33
CA TYR A 134 -17.39 1.34 -2.32
C TYR A 134 -18.22 0.94 -1.10
N ASN A 135 -19.09 -0.05 -1.24
CA ASN A 135 -20.18 -0.32 -0.31
C ASN A 135 -20.02 -1.63 0.46
N THR A 136 -19.24 -2.58 -0.06
CA THR A 136 -19.11 -3.90 0.57
C THR A 136 -17.66 -4.35 0.71
N TYR A 137 -16.81 -4.14 -0.30
CA TYR A 137 -15.41 -4.56 -0.26
C TYR A 137 -14.44 -3.59 -0.94
N SER A 138 -13.17 -3.70 -0.56
CA SER A 138 -12.06 -3.03 -1.23
C SER A 138 -10.81 -3.93 -1.21
N ILE A 139 -10.14 -4.02 -2.34
CA ILE A 139 -8.89 -4.77 -2.52
C ILE A 139 -7.78 -3.75 -2.74
N VAL A 140 -6.85 -3.69 -1.79
CA VAL A 140 -5.82 -2.66 -1.75
C VAL A 140 -4.46 -3.31 -1.86
N TYR A 141 -3.63 -2.73 -2.71
CA TYR A 141 -2.24 -3.09 -2.87
C TYR A 141 -1.34 -1.99 -2.30
N SER A 142 -0.32 -2.39 -1.55
CA SER A 142 0.78 -1.51 -1.21
C SER A 142 2.09 -2.09 -1.73
N CYS A 143 2.97 -1.21 -2.18
CA CYS A 143 4.31 -1.55 -2.61
C CYS A 143 5.27 -0.43 -2.21
N VAL A 144 6.15 -0.72 -1.25
CA VAL A 144 7.18 0.23 -0.77
C VAL A 144 8.55 -0.32 -1.10
N ASN A 145 9.37 0.50 -1.75
CA ASN A 145 10.78 0.19 -2.01
C ASN A 145 11.63 0.76 -0.86
N PHE A 146 12.24 -0.12 -0.06
CA PHE A 146 13.22 0.27 0.95
C PHE A 146 14.63 0.25 0.34
N HIS A 147 15.15 1.45 0.04
CA HIS A 147 16.53 1.69 -0.41
C HIS A 147 17.02 0.77 -1.54
N GLY A 148 16.12 0.32 -2.44
CA GLY A 148 16.46 -0.51 -3.59
C GLY A 148 16.91 -1.95 -3.27
N LEU A 149 16.84 -2.39 -2.00
CA LEU A 149 17.30 -3.71 -1.57
C LEU A 149 16.16 -4.61 -1.06
N HIS A 150 15.10 -4.02 -0.51
CA HIS A 150 13.95 -4.75 0.01
C HIS A 150 12.65 -4.11 -0.49
N GLN A 151 11.70 -4.95 -0.90
CA GLN A 151 10.33 -4.55 -1.24
C GLN A 151 9.39 -5.07 -0.16
N LEU A 152 8.54 -4.19 0.38
CA LEU A 152 7.34 -4.61 1.10
C LEU A 152 6.18 -4.52 0.12
N ARG A 153 5.56 -5.68 -0.13
CA ARG A 153 4.41 -5.79 -1.02
C ARG A 153 3.34 -6.60 -0.32
N ASN A 154 2.14 -6.05 -0.24
CA ASN A 154 1.02 -6.74 0.35
C ASN A 154 -0.28 -6.39 -0.37
N ILE A 155 -1.21 -7.34 -0.34
CA ILE A 155 -2.62 -7.11 -0.64
C ILE A 155 -3.37 -7.17 0.69
N ASN A 156 -4.26 -6.20 0.90
CA ASN A 156 -5.24 -6.19 1.97
C ASN A 156 -6.64 -6.29 1.38
N LEU A 157 -7.46 -7.16 1.97
CA LEU A 157 -8.90 -7.22 1.72
C LEU A 157 -9.61 -6.48 2.85
N TYR A 158 -10.41 -5.49 2.49
CA TYR A 158 -11.26 -4.74 3.40
C TYR A 158 -12.73 -4.96 3.12
N THR A 159 -13.57 -4.82 4.15
CA THR A 159 -15.03 -4.82 4.02
C THR A 159 -15.66 -3.67 4.80
N ARG A 160 -16.92 -3.34 4.47
CA ARG A 160 -17.71 -2.39 5.27
C ARG A 160 -18.32 -3.01 6.52
N ASN A 161 -18.47 -4.34 6.57
CA ASN A 161 -18.93 -5.06 7.74
C ASN A 161 -17.74 -5.66 8.50
N GLN A 162 -17.64 -5.38 9.81
CA GLN A 162 -16.59 -5.93 10.65
C GLN A 162 -16.69 -7.46 10.75
N ASP A 163 -17.91 -7.95 10.96
CA ASP A 163 -18.18 -9.35 11.21
C ASP A 163 -18.81 -10.02 9.98
N ILE A 164 -17.99 -10.81 9.28
CA ILE A 164 -18.42 -11.61 8.13
C ILE A 164 -18.69 -13.04 8.62
N GLN A 165 -19.96 -13.30 8.97
CA GLN A 165 -20.40 -14.60 9.49
C GLN A 165 -20.61 -15.65 8.38
N ASP A 166 -20.93 -15.20 7.16
CA ASP A 166 -21.13 -16.09 6.02
C ASP A 166 -19.79 -16.50 5.41
N SER A 167 -19.39 -17.75 5.65
CA SER A 167 -18.15 -18.32 5.09
C SER A 167 -18.15 -18.37 3.56
N SER A 168 -19.32 -18.44 2.93
CA SER A 168 -19.45 -18.40 1.47
C SER A 168 -19.18 -17.01 0.91
N GLU A 169 -19.54 -15.95 1.64
CA GLU A 169 -19.19 -14.56 1.32
C GLU A 169 -17.68 -14.38 1.39
N MET A 170 -17.05 -14.79 2.49
CA MET A 170 -15.60 -14.69 2.65
C MET A 170 -14.85 -15.46 1.55
N HIS A 171 -15.33 -16.66 1.20
CA HIS A 171 -14.73 -17.44 0.11
C HIS A 171 -14.85 -16.73 -1.25
N ARG A 172 -15.98 -16.07 -1.53
CA ARG A 172 -16.14 -15.27 -2.77
C ARG A 172 -15.17 -14.09 -2.81
N LEU A 173 -14.98 -13.38 -1.69
CA LEU A 173 -14.05 -12.27 -1.60
C LEU A 173 -12.59 -12.73 -1.81
N PHE A 174 -12.21 -13.88 -1.25
CA PHE A 174 -10.88 -14.45 -1.45
C PHE A 174 -10.62 -14.79 -2.92
N ASN A 175 -11.58 -15.45 -3.58
CA ASN A 175 -11.49 -15.74 -5.02
C ASN A 175 -11.42 -14.46 -5.86
N ARG A 176 -12.09 -13.37 -5.43
CA ARG A 176 -12.00 -12.06 -6.09
C ARG A 176 -10.60 -11.48 -5.97
N VAL A 177 -9.98 -11.55 -4.79
CA VAL A 177 -8.60 -11.11 -4.58
C VAL A 177 -7.62 -11.88 -5.48
N GLU A 178 -7.76 -13.20 -5.58
CA GLU A 178 -6.93 -14.02 -6.48
C GLU A 178 -7.08 -13.59 -7.95
N ALA A 179 -8.31 -13.33 -8.40
CA ALA A 179 -8.57 -12.84 -9.75
C ALA A 179 -7.94 -11.46 -10.02
N VAL A 180 -8.03 -10.53 -9.06
CA VAL A 180 -7.42 -9.19 -9.16
C VAL A 180 -5.90 -9.27 -9.19
N MET A 181 -5.30 -10.14 -8.36
CA MET A 181 -3.86 -10.39 -8.38
C MET A 181 -3.42 -10.95 -9.75
N ALA A 182 -4.12 -11.95 -10.27
CA ALA A 182 -3.83 -12.55 -11.57
C ALA A 182 -3.94 -11.52 -12.72
N ALA A 183 -4.99 -10.70 -12.73
CA ALA A 183 -5.20 -9.66 -13.74
C ALA A 183 -4.10 -8.59 -13.76
N ASN A 184 -3.40 -8.41 -12.63
CA ASN A 184 -2.30 -7.47 -12.45
C ASN A 184 -0.90 -8.14 -12.48
N ASN A 185 -0.81 -9.46 -12.73
CA ASN A 185 0.42 -10.24 -12.61
C ASN A 185 1.12 -10.12 -11.24
N ILE A 186 0.33 -9.89 -10.18
CA ILE A 186 0.81 -9.80 -8.80
C ILE A 186 0.96 -11.23 -8.25
N HIS A 187 2.19 -11.58 -7.86
CA HIS A 187 2.52 -12.87 -7.27
C HIS A 187 2.88 -12.67 -5.81
N LEU A 188 1.92 -12.97 -4.92
CA LEU A 188 2.06 -12.88 -3.47
C LEU A 188 1.57 -14.17 -2.80
N PRO A 189 1.96 -14.43 -1.55
CA PRO A 189 1.44 -15.56 -0.77
C PRO A 189 -0.09 -15.49 -0.62
N PRO A 190 -0.74 -16.62 -0.27
CA PRO A 190 -2.17 -16.63 0.04
C PRO A 190 -2.53 -15.66 1.17
N LEU A 191 -3.78 -15.18 1.13
CA LEU A 191 -4.35 -14.36 2.19
C LEU A 191 -4.38 -15.11 3.53
N VAL A 192 -4.09 -14.37 4.60
CA VAL A 192 -4.29 -14.78 5.98
C VAL A 192 -5.40 -13.92 6.57
N SER A 193 -6.44 -14.54 7.10
CA SER A 193 -7.54 -13.82 7.75
C SER A 193 -7.05 -13.08 9.00
N ALA A 194 -7.55 -11.86 9.16
CA ALA A 194 -7.44 -11.10 10.40
C ALA A 194 -8.49 -11.60 11.40
N ASN A 195 -8.24 -11.37 12.69
CA ASN A 195 -9.24 -11.62 13.72
C ASN A 195 -10.10 -10.36 13.91
N GLN A 196 -11.39 -10.41 13.57
CA GLN A 196 -12.34 -9.29 13.71
C GLN A 196 -13.40 -9.56 14.81
N THR A 197 -13.11 -10.45 15.76
CA THR A 197 -14.05 -10.84 16.82
C THR A 197 -13.72 -10.18 18.15
N ASN A 198 -14.73 -10.00 19.01
CA ASN A 198 -14.62 -9.44 20.37
C ASN A 198 -13.94 -8.05 20.42
N CYS A 199 -14.25 -7.16 19.48
CA CYS A 199 -13.56 -5.89 19.30
C CYS A 199 -13.91 -4.80 20.32
N THR A 200 -14.76 -5.10 21.29
CA THR A 200 -14.99 -4.28 22.48
C THR A 200 -13.87 -4.51 23.50
N ARG A 201 -13.35 -3.43 24.07
CA ARG A 201 -12.35 -3.45 25.14
C ARG A 201 -12.95 -3.91 26.47
#